data_AF-A0A8B7PW78-F1
#
_entry.id   AF-A0A8B7PW78-F1
#
_cell.length_a   1.000
_cell.length_b   1.000
_cell.length_c   1.000
_cell.angle_alpha   90.00
_cell.angle_beta   90.00
_cell.angle_gamma   90.00
#
_symmetry.space_group_name_H-M   'P 1'
#
loop_
_entity.id
_entity.type
_entity.pdbx_description
1 polymer ?
#
loop_
_entity_poly.entity_id
_entity_poly.type
_entity_poly.pdbx_seq_one_letter_code
_entity_poly.pdbx_strand_id
1 'polypeptide(L)' 'MAVHLWVVTLALAALLIVDREMPASAEKLVFSRMPICEHMAESPDCSQTSNLVCGTDGVTYNSECELCLARM' A
#
# COMPACT_ATOMS: atom_id res chain seq x y z
N MET A 1 15.82 -24.76 44.20
CA MET A 1 14.64 -25.24 43.45
C MET A 1 13.59 -24.16 43.26
N ALA A 2 13.12 -23.47 44.32
CA ALA A 2 12.10 -22.41 44.20
C ALA A 2 12.55 -21.17 43.38
N VAL A 3 13.78 -20.69 43.60
CA VAL A 3 14.34 -19.53 42.88
C VAL A 3 14.49 -19.79 41.38
N HIS A 4 14.97 -20.98 41.02
CA HIS A 4 15.08 -21.40 39.62
C HIS A 4 13.70 -21.49 38.95
N LEU A 5 12.71 -22.05 39.63
CA LEU A 5 11.34 -22.11 39.13
C LEU A 5 10.80 -20.70 38.83
N TRP A 6 11.06 -19.76 39.74
CA TRP A 6 10.59 -18.38 39.64
C TRP A 6 11.25 -17.62 38.47
N VAL A 7 12.56 -17.80 38.28
CA VAL A 7 13.30 -17.24 37.14
C VAL A 7 12.78 -17.78 35.81
N VAL A 8 12.50 -19.09 35.74
CA VAL A 8 11.94 -19.72 34.53
C VAL A 8 10.55 -19.16 34.22
N THR A 9 9.69 -18.99 35.22
CA THR A 9 8.35 -18.42 35.01
C THR A 9 8.41 -16.97 34.54
N LEU A 10 9.33 -16.15 35.06
CA LEU A 10 9.51 -14.76 34.64
C LEU A 10 10.03 -14.66 33.20
N ALA A 11 10.98 -15.52 32.82
CA ALA A 11 11.51 -15.57 31.47
C ALA A 11 10.43 -15.99 30.45
N LEU A 12 9.61 -16.99 30.79
CA LEU A 12 8.50 -17.44 29.92
C LEU A 12 7.44 -16.34 29.74
N ALA A 13 7.09 -15.64 30.81
CA ALA A 13 6.15 -14.53 30.76
C ALA A 13 6.67 -13.38 29.87
N ALA A 14 7.96 -13.05 29.97
CA ALA A 14 8.58 -12.03 29.12
C ALA A 14 8.56 -12.40 27.64
N LEU A 15 8.82 -13.67 27.29
CA LEU A 15 8.76 -14.16 25.90
C LEU A 15 7.34 -14.09 25.33
N LEU A 16 6.32 -14.41 26.12
CA LEU A 16 4.91 -14.32 25.68
C LEU A 16 4.42 -12.88 25.51
N ILE A 17 5.01 -11.92 26.23
CA ILE A 17 4.70 -10.48 26.08
C ILE A 17 5.34 -9.93 24.80
N VAL A 18 6.53 -10.43 24.43
CA VAL A 18 7.26 -10.00 23.22
C VAL A 18 6.67 -10.61 21.95
N ASP A 19 6.07 -11.81 21.98
CA ASP A 19 5.38 -12.40 20.81
C ASP A 19 4.11 -11.63 20.41
N ARG A 20 3.63 -10.74 21.29
CA ARG A 20 2.72 -9.65 20.92
C ARG A 20 3.47 -8.51 20.22
N GLU A 21 4.32 -8.88 19.27
CA GLU A 21 4.66 -8.02 18.16
C GLU A 21 3.34 -7.50 17.62
N MET A 22 3.12 -6.21 17.84
CA MET A 22 2.21 -5.40 17.04
C MET A 22 2.35 -5.92 15.62
N PRO A 23 1.29 -6.39 14.93
CA PRO A 23 1.42 -6.51 13.50
C PRO A 23 1.78 -5.09 13.09
N ALA A 24 3.05 -4.90 12.72
CA ALA A 24 3.47 -3.70 12.04
C ALA A 24 2.60 -3.76 10.81
N SER A 25 1.46 -3.06 10.90
CA SER A 25 0.67 -2.69 9.78
C SER A 25 1.66 -1.83 9.02
N ALA A 26 2.43 -2.50 8.16
CA ALA A 26 3.02 -1.90 7.02
C ALA A 26 1.81 -1.41 6.24
N GLU A 27 1.29 -0.27 6.67
CA GLU A 27 0.47 0.59 5.86
C GLU A 27 1.44 0.93 4.74
N LYS A 28 1.38 0.09 3.70
CA LYS A 28 2.16 0.24 2.50
C LYS A 28 1.66 1.56 1.95
N LEU A 29 2.36 2.65 2.28
CA LEU A 29 2.12 3.94 1.69
C LEU A 29 2.25 3.71 0.19
N VAL A 30 1.10 3.59 -0.49
CA VAL A 30 1.04 3.36 -1.91
C VAL A 30 1.53 4.65 -2.52
N PHE A 31 2.83 4.70 -2.82
CA PHE A 31 3.46 5.82 -3.48
C PHE A 31 2.90 5.88 -4.91
N SER A 32 1.78 6.59 -5.03
CA SER A 32 1.08 6.80 -6.29
C SER A 32 1.77 7.95 -7.01
N ARG A 33 2.13 7.73 -8.27
CA ARG A 33 2.64 8.81 -9.12
C ARG A 33 1.46 9.70 -9.52
N MET A 34 1.66 11.01 -9.49
CA MET A 34 0.71 11.95 -10.06
C MET A 34 0.80 11.86 -11.59
N PRO A 35 -0.30 11.56 -12.30
CA PRO A 35 -0.31 11.55 -13.76
C PRO A 35 -0.25 12.98 -14.31
N ILE A 36 0.28 13.13 -15.52
CA ILE A 36 0.30 14.40 -16.24
C ILE A 36 -1.04 14.53 -16.99
N CYS A 37 -1.94 15.37 -16.50
CA CYS A 37 -3.24 15.65 -17.13
C CYS A 37 -3.32 17.05 -17.77
N GLU A 38 -2.18 17.70 -18.00
CA GLU A 38 -2.14 19.05 -18.59
C GLU A 38 -2.52 19.01 -20.09
N HIS A 39 -3.18 20.08 -20.55
CA HIS A 39 -3.65 20.26 -21.94
C HIS A 39 -4.71 19.27 -22.43
N MET A 40 -5.48 18.64 -21.53
CA MET A 40 -6.69 17.95 -21.96
C MET A 40 -7.69 18.99 -22.48
N ALA A 41 -7.68 19.19 -23.80
CA ALA A 41 -8.84 19.73 -24.49
C ALA A 41 -10.04 18.81 -24.18
N GLU A 42 -11.25 19.36 -24.22
CA GLU A 42 -12.49 18.58 -24.16
C GLU A 42 -12.37 17.46 -25.23
N SER A 43 -12.14 16.21 -24.81
CA SER A 43 -11.74 15.04 -25.61
C SER A 43 -10.32 15.04 -26.23
N PRO A 44 -9.26 14.68 -25.48
CA PRO A 44 -7.96 14.39 -26.07
C PRO A 44 -7.98 13.05 -26.81
N ASP A 45 -7.32 12.99 -27.96
CA ASP A 45 -7.06 11.74 -28.68
C ASP A 45 -5.93 10.99 -27.95
N CYS A 46 -6.30 10.09 -27.04
CA CYS A 46 -5.33 9.23 -26.37
C CYS A 46 -4.73 8.25 -27.38
N SER A 47 -3.40 8.16 -27.42
CA SER A 47 -2.73 7.14 -28.25
C SER A 47 -3.29 5.76 -27.95
N GLN A 48 -3.57 4.97 -29.00
CA GLN A 48 -4.04 3.59 -28.89
C GLN A 48 -2.97 2.61 -28.36
N THR A 49 -1.80 3.14 -27.97
CA THR A 49 -0.73 2.34 -27.36
C THR A 49 -1.07 2.06 -25.90
N SER A 50 -1.34 0.79 -25.58
CA SER A 50 -1.63 0.36 -24.21
C SER A 50 -0.41 0.50 -23.29
N ASN A 51 -0.54 1.35 -22.27
CA ASN A 51 0.38 1.50 -21.15
C ASN A 51 -0.43 1.37 -19.86
N LEU A 52 -0.69 0.14 -19.44
CA LEU A 52 -1.58 -0.15 -18.31
C LEU A 52 -1.13 0.54 -17.02
N VAL A 53 -2.05 1.25 -16.37
CA VAL A 53 -1.82 1.90 -15.08
C VAL A 53 -2.87 1.48 -14.07
N CYS A 54 -2.45 1.33 -12.82
CA CYS A 54 -3.36 1.05 -11.70
C CYS A 54 -3.71 2.36 -11.01
N GLY A 55 -5.00 2.71 -11.02
CA GLY A 55 -5.52 3.87 -10.33
C GLY A 55 -5.56 3.65 -8.82
N THR A 56 -5.52 4.76 -8.06
CA THR A 56 -5.71 4.74 -6.61
C THR A 56 -7.11 4.27 -6.19
N ASP A 57 -8.05 4.30 -7.13
CA ASP A 57 -9.41 3.77 -7.07
C ASP A 57 -9.47 2.24 -7.28
N GLY A 58 -8.33 1.57 -7.55
CA GLY A 58 -8.25 0.13 -7.74
C GLY A 58 -8.65 -0.36 -9.14
N VAL A 59 -8.97 0.56 -10.05
CA VAL A 59 -9.29 0.26 -11.45
C VAL A 59 -8.01 0.31 -12.30
N THR A 60 -7.89 -0.60 -13.26
CA THR A 60 -6.80 -0.58 -14.25
C THR A 60 -7.27 0.18 -15.49
N TYR A 61 -6.47 1.14 -15.95
CA TYR A 61 -6.71 1.94 -17.14
C TYR A 61 -5.71 1.56 -18.23
N ASN A 62 -6.07 1.67 -19.51
CA ASN A 62 -5.18 1.31 -20.63
C ASN A 62 -4.05 2.32 -20.84
N SER A 63 -4.17 3.54 -20.30
CA SER A 63 -3.13 4.57 -20.33
C SER A 63 -3.33 5.62 -19.22
N GLU A 64 -2.30 6.42 -18.94
CA GLU A 64 -2.42 7.61 -18.07
C GLU A 64 -3.43 8.62 -18.61
N CYS A 65 -3.56 8.73 -19.94
CA CYS A 65 -4.53 9.60 -20.60
C CYS A 65 -5.98 9.17 -20.33
N GLU A 66 -6.28 7.87 -20.41
CA GLU A 66 -7.59 7.33 -20.07
C GLU A 66 -7.92 7.49 -18.57
N LEU A 67 -6.91 7.32 -17.70
CA LEU A 67 -7.05 7.60 -16.28
C LEU A 67 -7.39 9.07 -16.02
N CYS A 68 -6.72 10.01 -16.70
CA CYS A 68 -7.04 11.43 -16.58
C CYS A 68 -8.44 11.76 -17.12
N LEU A 69 -8.88 11.13 -18.23
CA LEU A 69 -10.23 11.30 -18.78
C LEU A 69 -11.31 10.86 -17.81
N ALA A 70 -11.09 9.75 -17.10
CA ALA A 70 -12.02 9.26 -16.09
C ALA A 70 -12.11 10.15 -14.84
N ARG A 71 -11.17 11.09 -14.66
CA ARG A 71 -11.07 11.97 -13.48
C ARG A 71 -11.35 13.45 -13.77
N MET A 72 -11.65 13.81 -15.02
CA MET A 72 -12.21 15.12 -15.39
C MET A 72 -13.72 15.14 -15.15
#